data_AF-X0WBI8-F1
#
_entry.id   AF-X0WBI8-F1
#
_cell.length_a   1.000
_cell.length_b   1.000
_cell.length_c   1.000
_cell.angle_alpha   90.00
_cell.angle_beta   90.00
_cell.angle_gamma   90.00
#
_symmetry.space_group_name_H-M   'P 1'
#
loop_
_entity.id
_entity.type
_entity.pdbx_description
1 polymer ?
#
loop_
_entity_poly.entity_id
_entity_poly.type
_entity_poly.pdbx_seq_one_letter_code
_entity_poly.pdbx_strand_id
1 'polypeptide(L)'
;VCTQYKVKREEDNSRKGVDLSDVEEEIKLRDSAKVVLAESGTHTGIFVGSIVPKIALDESSINRADETISAMKGDDIVLEYYDELHMEGNEPRDVKVKARMLIGQIQDVKVEHRVVDSIDLKARKNLIEAKIFLKLATIFKEVGLINKANEKADLGLERVEEVILESLKASLDRKLVEESFSIKWELLLVQDKLREAMTVCHTLTRLFPDSSLVDRALLKIGVAKMEMDGEGPHEAIGIFNTILRLPKSDLKAEAQFNIGR
;
A
#
# COMPACT_ATOMS: atom_id res chain seq x y z
N VAL A 1 -10.91 36.70 1.86
CA VAL A 1 -9.82 36.03 2.62
C VAL A 1 -9.36 36.98 3.70
N CYS A 2 -9.15 36.52 4.93
CA CYS A 2 -8.65 37.34 6.03
C CYS A 2 -7.55 36.64 6.82
N THR A 3 -6.70 37.42 7.47
CA THR A 3 -5.69 36.93 8.41
C THR A 3 -6.17 37.22 9.82
N GLN A 4 -6.11 36.21 10.67
CA GLN A 4 -6.61 36.27 12.05
C GLN A 4 -5.53 35.77 13.01
N TYR A 5 -5.49 36.33 14.21
CA TYR A 5 -4.61 35.89 15.27
C TYR A 5 -5.37 35.78 16.60
N LYS A 6 -4.90 34.87 17.45
CA LYS A 6 -5.47 34.63 18.77
C LYS A 6 -4.83 35.56 19.78
N VAL A 7 -5.64 36.31 20.53
CA VAL A 7 -5.17 37.05 21.70
C VAL A 7 -5.49 36.24 22.94
N LYS A 8 -4.45 35.78 23.65
CA LYS A 8 -4.63 35.25 25.00
C LYS A 8 -4.85 36.41 25.94
N ARG A 9 -5.99 36.43 26.64
CA ARG A 9 -6.23 37.36 27.74
C ARG A 9 -5.25 37.01 28.87
N GLU A 10 -4.55 38.00 29.43
CA GLU A 10 -3.70 37.78 30.61
C GLU A 10 -4.57 37.21 31.74
N GLU A 11 -4.18 36.05 32.25
CA GLU A 11 -4.85 35.42 33.39
C GLU A 11 -4.66 36.30 34.62
N ASP A 12 -5.78 36.82 35.12
CA ASP A 12 -5.84 37.57 36.36
C ASP A 12 -5.51 36.60 37.53
N ASN A 13 -4.24 36.58 37.97
CA ASN A 13 -3.68 35.67 38.98
C ASN A 13 -4.32 35.78 40.38
N SER A 14 -5.42 36.51 40.53
CA SER A 14 -6.12 36.74 41.80
C SER A 14 -7.20 35.69 42.12
N ARG A 15 -7.56 34.79 41.20
CA ARG A 15 -8.60 33.77 41.43
C ARG A 15 -8.00 32.40 41.81
N LYS A 16 -8.19 31.98 43.05
CA LYS A 16 -7.91 30.62 43.51
C LYS A 16 -9.01 29.65 43.04
N GLY A 17 -8.79 29.01 41.90
CA GLY A 17 -9.61 27.91 41.40
C GLY A 17 -9.44 27.73 39.90
N VAL A 18 -9.37 26.48 39.43
CA VAL A 18 -9.38 26.17 37.99
C VAL A 18 -10.83 26.20 37.52
N ASP A 19 -11.20 27.25 36.79
CA ASP A 19 -12.47 27.33 36.07
C ASP A 19 -12.30 26.61 34.72
N LEU A 20 -13.10 25.56 34.49
CA LEU A 20 -13.08 24.71 33.29
C LEU A 20 -14.14 25.12 32.25
N SER A 21 -14.73 26.31 32.41
CA SER A 21 -15.55 26.89 31.35
C SER A 21 -14.66 27.26 30.16
N ASP A 22 -15.09 26.89 28.95
CA ASP A 22 -14.35 27.15 27.70
C ASP A 22 -13.94 28.62 27.64
N VAL A 23 -12.63 28.88 27.76
CA VAL A 23 -12.08 30.22 27.60
C VAL A 23 -12.37 30.63 26.17
N GLU A 24 -13.41 31.45 25.96
CA GLU A 24 -13.75 32.00 24.66
C GLU A 24 -12.54 32.81 24.16
N GLU A 25 -11.75 32.21 23.29
CA GLU A 25 -10.56 32.81 22.70
C GLU A 25 -10.99 33.99 21.81
N GLU A 26 -10.58 35.22 22.16
CA GLU A 26 -10.83 36.38 21.31
C GLU A 26 -9.97 36.33 20.04
N ILE A 27 -10.62 36.05 18.91
CA ILE A 27 -10.01 36.07 17.59
C ILE A 27 -10.03 37.51 17.06
N LYS A 28 -8.86 38.10 16.81
CA LYS A 28 -8.75 39.43 16.19
C LYS A 28 -8.38 39.34 14.72
N LEU A 29 -9.09 40.11 13.90
CA LEU A 29 -8.79 40.29 12.48
C LEU A 29 -7.55 41.19 12.31
N ARG A 30 -6.54 40.70 11.59
CA ARG A 30 -5.34 41.45 11.26
C ARG A 30 -5.52 42.22 9.96
N ASP A 31 -5.88 41.51 8.90
CA ASP A 31 -6.01 42.03 7.55
C ASP A 31 -7.07 41.26 6.73
N SER A 32 -7.58 41.85 5.67
CA SER A 32 -8.57 41.20 4.80
C SER A 32 -8.50 41.70 3.36
N ALA A 33 -8.54 40.77 2.41
CA ALA A 33 -8.59 41.07 0.98
C ALA A 33 -9.69 40.26 0.29
N LYS A 34 -10.25 40.85 -0.77
CA LYS A 34 -11.20 40.18 -1.65
C LYS A 34 -10.43 39.44 -2.74
N VAL A 35 -10.75 38.17 -2.94
CA VAL A 35 -10.16 37.35 -4.01
C VAL A 35 -11.28 36.99 -4.97
N VAL A 36 -11.07 37.27 -6.25
CA VAL A 36 -11.94 36.79 -7.32
C VAL A 36 -11.50 35.37 -7.67
N LEU A 37 -12.41 34.42 -7.56
CA LEU A 37 -12.15 33.03 -7.92
C LEU A 37 -12.52 32.80 -9.38
N ALA A 38 -11.69 32.09 -10.12
CA ALA A 38 -11.95 31.69 -11.51
C ALA A 38 -12.24 30.20 -11.57
N GLU A 39 -13.22 29.79 -12.38
CA GLU A 39 -13.52 28.37 -12.57
C GLU A 39 -12.36 27.70 -13.32
N SER A 40 -11.92 26.53 -12.85
CA SER A 40 -10.78 25.79 -13.41
C SER A 40 -11.04 25.26 -14.83
N GLY A 41 -12.28 25.34 -15.32
CA GLY A 41 -12.74 24.93 -16.64
C GLY A 41 -14.26 25.06 -16.73
N THR A 42 -14.82 24.89 -17.94
CA THR A 42 -16.27 25.02 -18.17
C THR A 42 -17.07 23.99 -17.36
N HIS A 43 -17.92 24.45 -16.44
CA HIS A 43 -18.83 23.61 -15.63
C HIS A 43 -18.13 22.54 -14.78
N THR A 44 -16.92 22.83 -14.30
CA THR A 44 -16.20 21.94 -13.38
C THR A 44 -16.67 22.09 -11.93
N GLY A 45 -17.28 23.23 -11.58
CA GLY A 45 -17.68 23.54 -10.20
C GLY A 45 -16.49 23.75 -9.25
N ILE A 46 -15.27 23.81 -9.77
CA ILE A 46 -14.04 24.02 -9.00
C ILE A 46 -13.55 25.44 -9.28
N PHE A 47 -13.62 26.28 -8.25
CA PHE A 47 -13.16 27.67 -8.31
C PHE A 47 -11.78 27.80 -7.66
N VAL A 48 -10.83 28.35 -8.42
CA VAL A 48 -9.44 28.51 -8.00
C VAL A 48 -9.12 30.01 -7.95
N GLY A 49 -8.46 30.42 -6.88
CA GLY A 49 -7.89 31.75 -6.73
C GLY A 49 -6.52 31.64 -6.08
N SER A 50 -5.60 32.52 -6.46
CA SER A 50 -4.28 32.60 -5.85
C SER A 50 -4.11 33.98 -5.22
N ILE A 51 -3.67 33.99 -3.96
CA ILE A 51 -3.25 35.20 -3.26
C ILE A 51 -1.90 34.90 -2.61
N VAL A 52 -0.92 35.75 -2.88
CA VAL A 52 0.41 35.64 -2.27
C VAL A 52 0.42 36.54 -1.03
N PRO A 53 0.42 35.98 0.19
CA PRO A 53 0.48 36.78 1.40
C PRO A 53 1.84 37.45 1.55
N LYS A 54 1.87 38.73 1.94
CA LYS A 54 3.10 39.43 2.32
C LYS A 54 3.42 39.10 3.78
N ILE A 55 4.67 38.70 4.02
CA ILE A 55 5.16 38.42 5.36
C ILE A 55 5.41 39.76 6.06
N ALA A 56 4.61 40.07 7.07
CA ALA A 56 4.81 41.23 7.94
C ALA A 56 5.70 40.83 9.13
N LEU A 57 6.73 41.64 9.42
CA LEU A 57 7.63 41.44 10.57
C LEU A 57 7.14 42.21 11.81
N ASP A 58 6.50 43.37 11.61
CA ASP A 58 5.99 44.26 12.66
C ASP A 58 4.58 44.77 12.31
N GLU A 59 3.78 45.17 13.30
CA GLU A 59 2.41 45.68 13.08
C GLU A 59 2.37 46.94 12.20
N SER A 60 3.43 47.74 12.19
CA SER A 60 3.58 48.93 11.34
C SER A 60 3.72 48.62 9.85
N SER A 61 4.02 47.37 9.48
CA SER A 61 4.15 46.91 8.10
C SER A 61 2.84 46.38 7.49
N ILE A 62 1.76 46.37 8.28
CA ILE A 62 0.44 45.90 7.85
C ILE A 62 -0.28 47.03 7.12
N ASN A 63 -0.55 46.85 5.83
CA ASN A 63 -1.33 47.81 5.05
C ASN A 63 -2.70 47.24 4.69
N ARG A 64 -3.72 47.63 5.46
CA ARG A 64 -5.12 47.20 5.24
C ARG A 64 -5.80 47.80 4.00
N ALA A 65 -5.11 48.68 3.28
CA ALA A 65 -5.64 49.35 2.10
C ALA A 65 -5.11 48.73 0.79
N ASP A 66 -4.29 47.67 0.85
CA ASP A 66 -3.78 47.01 -0.35
C ASP A 66 -4.64 45.79 -0.76
N GLU A 67 -4.48 45.34 -2.01
CA GLU A 67 -5.19 44.18 -2.56
C GLU A 67 -4.56 42.84 -2.11
N THR A 68 -3.54 42.88 -1.25
CA THR A 68 -2.83 41.72 -0.74
C THR A 68 -3.18 41.49 0.73
N ILE A 69 -2.87 40.31 1.27
CA ILE A 69 -3.02 40.07 2.72
C ILE A 69 -1.64 40.10 3.36
N SER A 70 -1.52 40.85 4.45
CA SER A 70 -0.35 40.81 5.32
C SER A 70 -0.56 39.76 6.42
N ALA A 71 0.40 38.84 6.55
CA ALA A 71 0.37 37.76 7.54
C ALA A 71 1.68 37.71 8.33
N MET A 72 1.58 37.52 9.64
CA MET A 72 2.71 37.30 10.54
C MET A 72 2.88 35.81 10.84
N LYS A 73 4.02 35.45 11.45
CA LYS A 73 4.31 34.08 11.87
C LYS A 73 3.25 33.60 12.87
N GLY A 74 2.60 32.48 12.57
CA GLY A 74 1.60 31.86 13.43
C GLY A 74 0.17 32.39 13.27
N ASP A 75 -0.06 33.33 12.35
CA ASP A 75 -1.42 33.74 11.98
C ASP A 75 -2.17 32.62 11.26
N ASP A 76 -3.47 32.54 11.47
CA ASP A 76 -4.37 31.70 10.70
C ASP A 76 -4.96 32.53 9.54
N ILE A 77 -4.71 32.09 8.30
CA ILE A 77 -5.33 32.60 7.08
C ILE A 77 -6.66 31.87 6.91
N VAL A 78 -7.75 32.63 6.89
CA VAL A 78 -9.11 32.12 6.75
C VAL A 78 -9.70 32.55 5.43
N LEU A 79 -10.10 31.57 4.62
CA LEU A 79 -10.93 31.79 3.44
C LEU A 79 -12.37 31.46 3.82
N GLU A 80 -13.23 32.45 3.65
CA GLU A 80 -14.67 32.30 3.81
C GLU A 80 -15.31 32.59 2.45
N TYR A 81 -16.15 31.69 1.97
CA TYR A 81 -16.96 31.90 0.77
C TYR A 81 -18.38 31.40 1.00
N TYR A 82 -19.33 32.09 0.40
CA TYR A 82 -20.75 31.78 0.47
C TYR A 82 -21.13 30.94 -0.75
N ASP A 83 -21.66 29.75 -0.51
CA ASP A 83 -21.99 28.76 -1.54
C ASP A 83 -23.52 28.64 -1.63
N GLU A 84 -24.11 29.29 -2.62
CA GLU A 84 -25.57 29.26 -2.85
C GLU A 84 -26.04 27.96 -3.52
N LEU A 85 -25.15 27.27 -4.24
CA LEU A 85 -25.48 26.12 -5.10
C LEU A 85 -24.40 25.05 -4.95
N HIS A 86 -24.63 24.07 -4.07
CA HIS A 86 -23.71 22.96 -3.83
C HIS A 86 -24.37 21.60 -4.07
N MET A 87 -23.57 20.56 -4.37
CA MET A 87 -24.12 19.24 -4.75
C MET A 87 -24.73 18.44 -3.58
N GLU A 88 -24.56 18.88 -2.34
CA GLU A 88 -25.03 18.16 -1.13
C GLU A 88 -26.38 18.66 -0.61
N GLY A 89 -27.00 19.67 -1.23
CA GLY A 89 -28.26 20.25 -0.76
C GLY A 89 -28.72 21.48 -1.55
N ASN A 90 -29.90 22.00 -1.19
CA ASN A 90 -30.52 23.18 -1.82
C ASN A 90 -30.50 24.43 -0.92
N GLU A 91 -29.85 24.34 0.24
CA GLU A 91 -29.74 25.43 1.21
C GLU A 91 -28.37 26.09 1.10
N PRO A 92 -28.26 27.42 1.09
CA PRO A 92 -26.97 28.10 1.05
C PRO A 92 -26.10 27.74 2.26
N ARG A 93 -24.78 27.63 2.05
CA ARG A 93 -23.83 27.32 3.13
C ARG A 93 -22.63 28.27 3.17
N ASP A 94 -22.18 28.56 4.39
CA ASP A 94 -20.90 29.23 4.64
C ASP A 94 -19.78 28.20 4.75
N VAL A 95 -18.80 28.27 3.84
CA VAL A 95 -17.63 27.40 3.90
C VAL A 95 -16.43 28.18 4.41
N LYS A 96 -15.82 27.67 5.49
CA LYS A 96 -14.63 28.25 6.12
C LYS A 96 -13.47 27.29 6.06
N VAL A 97 -12.37 27.71 5.45
CA VAL A 97 -11.11 26.96 5.40
C VAL A 97 -10.02 27.76 6.09
N LYS A 98 -9.20 27.09 6.91
CA LYS A 98 -8.12 27.71 7.69
C LYS A 98 -6.77 27.12 7.29
N ALA A 99 -5.77 27.97 7.10
CA ALA A 99 -4.38 27.59 6.89
C ALA A 99 -3.47 28.40 7.82
N ARG A 100 -2.43 27.80 8.41
CA ARG A 100 -1.54 28.50 9.34
C ARG A 100 -0.27 28.97 8.64
N MET A 101 0.10 30.23 8.86
CA MET A 101 1.33 30.81 8.31
C MET A 101 2.55 30.34 9.11
N LEU A 102 3.48 29.67 8.43
CA LEU A 102 4.76 29.21 8.98
C LEU A 102 5.91 29.90 8.25
N ILE A 103 6.91 30.39 8.98
CA ILE A 103 8.11 31.04 8.42
C ILE A 103 9.32 30.15 8.73
N GLY A 104 9.98 29.63 7.69
CA GLY A 104 11.19 28.80 7.78
C GLY A 104 11.39 27.87 6.57
N GLN A 105 12.51 27.15 6.54
CA GLN A 105 12.68 26.01 5.63
C GLN A 105 11.77 24.88 6.10
N ILE A 106 10.58 24.79 5.51
CA ILE A 106 9.78 23.57 5.60
C ILE A 106 10.54 22.56 4.76
N GLN A 107 11.08 21.53 5.40
CA GLN A 107 11.60 20.38 4.69
C GLN A 107 10.41 19.83 3.92
N ASP A 108 10.42 19.97 2.59
CA ASP A 108 9.37 19.43 1.73
C ASP A 108 9.24 17.96 2.09
N VAL A 109 8.16 17.62 2.80
CA VAL A 109 7.79 16.24 2.99
C VAL A 109 7.40 15.83 1.58
N LYS A 110 8.34 15.19 0.87
CA LYS A 110 8.02 14.43 -0.33
C LYS A 110 7.03 13.38 0.12
N VAL A 111 5.75 13.73 0.07
CA VAL A 111 4.67 12.77 0.11
C VAL A 111 4.83 12.03 -1.20
N GLU A 112 5.62 10.95 -1.18
CA GLU A 112 5.50 9.93 -2.20
C GLU A 112 4.06 9.44 -2.11
N HIS A 113 3.18 10.05 -2.89
CA HIS A 113 1.94 9.40 -3.28
C HIS A 113 2.38 8.19 -4.10
N ARG A 114 2.67 7.08 -3.41
CA ARG A 114 2.61 5.77 -4.03
C ARG A 114 1.16 5.64 -4.45
N VAL A 115 0.87 6.01 -5.69
CA VAL A 115 -0.36 5.60 -6.37
C VAL A 115 -0.25 4.09 -6.40
N VAL A 116 -0.78 3.44 -5.37
CA VAL A 116 -0.80 1.99 -5.32
C VAL A 116 -1.77 1.63 -6.42
N ASP A 117 -1.25 1.14 -7.55
CA ASP A 117 -2.11 0.53 -8.56
C ASP A 117 -2.97 -0.49 -7.84
N SER A 118 -4.28 -0.35 -7.96
CA SER A 118 -5.27 -1.23 -7.33
C SER A 118 -4.96 -2.70 -7.60
N ILE A 119 -4.30 -2.98 -8.73
CA ILE A 119 -3.81 -4.28 -9.18
C ILE A 119 -2.66 -4.79 -8.31
N ASP A 120 -1.62 -4.01 -8.01
CA ASP A 120 -0.49 -4.47 -7.16
C ASP A 120 -0.96 -4.73 -5.72
N LEU A 121 -1.83 -3.86 -5.18
CA LEU A 121 -2.44 -4.08 -3.86
C LEU A 121 -3.25 -5.38 -3.83
N LYS A 122 -4.08 -5.59 -4.85
CA LYS A 122 -4.92 -6.79 -4.98
C LYS A 122 -4.06 -8.05 -5.11
N ALA A 123 -3.02 -8.00 -5.94
CA ALA A 123 -2.09 -9.11 -6.12
C ALA A 123 -1.38 -9.48 -4.81
N ARG A 124 -0.89 -8.49 -4.05
CA ARG A 124 -0.30 -8.71 -2.71
C ARG A 124 -1.29 -9.30 -1.73
N LYS A 125 -2.52 -8.78 -1.70
CA LYS A 125 -3.60 -9.31 -0.86
C LYS A 125 -3.86 -10.78 -1.19
N ASN A 126 -4.09 -11.10 -2.45
CA ASN A 126 -4.35 -12.47 -2.90
C ASN A 126 -3.19 -13.42 -2.58
N LEU A 127 -1.94 -12.95 -2.75
CA LEU A 127 -0.75 -13.71 -2.37
C LEU A 127 -0.70 -14.02 -0.86
N ILE A 128 -1.04 -13.04 0.01
CA ILE A 128 -1.09 -13.25 1.46
C ILE A 128 -2.19 -14.24 1.83
N GLU A 129 -3.39 -14.11 1.24
CA GLU A 129 -4.48 -15.05 1.47
C GLU A 129 -4.13 -16.47 1.02
N ALA A 130 -3.47 -16.62 -0.12
CA ALA A 130 -2.97 -17.91 -0.58
C ALA A 130 -1.98 -18.56 0.39
N LYS A 131 -1.06 -17.78 0.98
CA LYS A 131 -0.13 -18.28 2.02
C LYS A 131 -0.88 -18.76 3.26
N ILE A 132 -1.94 -18.05 3.65
CA ILE A 132 -2.77 -18.45 4.80
C ILE A 132 -3.49 -19.77 4.47
N PHE A 133 -4.07 -19.89 3.29
CA PHE A 133 -4.72 -21.12 2.84
C PHE A 133 -3.74 -22.30 2.74
N LEU A 134 -2.53 -22.09 2.23
CA LEU A 134 -1.48 -23.10 2.21
C LEU A 134 -1.14 -23.60 3.62
N LYS A 135 -0.97 -22.70 4.59
CA LYS A 135 -0.70 -23.08 5.99
C LYS A 135 -1.85 -23.90 6.56
N LEU A 136 -3.10 -23.46 6.37
CA LEU A 136 -4.27 -24.20 6.82
C LEU A 136 -4.38 -25.58 6.17
N ALA A 137 -4.15 -25.65 4.86
CA ALA A 137 -4.20 -26.91 4.11
C ALA A 137 -3.13 -27.89 4.59
N THR A 138 -1.91 -27.39 4.85
CA THR A 138 -0.80 -28.18 5.40
C THR A 138 -1.15 -28.72 6.79
N ILE A 139 -1.62 -27.86 7.70
CA ILE A 139 -2.04 -28.27 9.05
C ILE A 139 -3.15 -29.32 8.97
N PHE A 140 -4.16 -29.11 8.12
CA PHE A 140 -5.24 -30.09 7.95
C PHE A 140 -4.75 -31.42 7.41
N LYS A 141 -3.77 -31.43 6.49
CA LYS A 141 -3.16 -32.65 5.98
C LYS A 141 -2.38 -33.38 7.08
N GLU A 142 -1.59 -32.66 7.87
CA GLU A 142 -0.79 -33.21 8.97
C GLU A 142 -1.65 -33.87 10.05
N VAL A 143 -2.84 -33.32 10.36
CA VAL A 143 -3.79 -33.92 11.32
C VAL A 143 -4.71 -34.99 10.69
N GLY A 144 -4.52 -35.33 9.40
CA GLY A 144 -5.28 -36.36 8.70
C GLY A 144 -6.66 -35.93 8.16
N LEU A 145 -6.98 -34.64 8.18
CA LEU A 145 -8.23 -34.08 7.64
C LEU A 145 -8.11 -33.76 6.14
N ILE A 146 -7.91 -34.79 5.33
CA ILE A 146 -7.59 -34.68 3.89
C ILE A 146 -8.63 -33.87 3.11
N ASN A 147 -9.94 -34.08 3.36
CA ASN A 147 -10.99 -33.33 2.66
C ASN A 147 -10.91 -31.82 2.92
N LYS A 148 -10.65 -31.41 4.17
CA LYS A 148 -10.49 -30.00 4.52
C LYS A 148 -9.18 -29.43 3.98
N ALA A 149 -8.12 -30.24 3.97
CA ALA A 149 -6.85 -29.85 3.36
C ALA A 149 -7.04 -29.52 1.87
N ASN A 150 -7.75 -30.39 1.14
CA ASN A 150 -8.04 -30.18 -0.28
C ASN A 150 -8.91 -28.93 -0.51
N GLU A 151 -9.97 -28.74 0.28
CA GLU A 151 -10.83 -27.55 0.19
C GLU A 151 -10.04 -26.25 0.41
N LYS A 152 -9.17 -26.20 1.43
CA LYS A 152 -8.33 -25.01 1.66
C LYS A 152 -7.27 -24.85 0.59
N ALA A 153 -6.73 -25.96 0.06
CA ALA A 153 -5.78 -25.89 -1.04
C ALA A 153 -6.43 -25.32 -2.31
N ASP A 154 -7.67 -25.70 -2.64
CA ASP A 154 -8.42 -25.17 -3.79
C ASP A 154 -8.65 -23.66 -3.66
N LEU A 155 -9.06 -23.17 -2.48
CA LEU A 155 -9.19 -21.73 -2.22
C LEU A 155 -7.85 -21.00 -2.37
N GLY A 156 -6.75 -21.61 -1.92
CA GLY A 156 -5.41 -21.06 -2.13
C GLY A 156 -5.04 -20.98 -3.61
N LEU A 157 -5.34 -22.04 -4.39
CA LEU A 157 -5.03 -22.11 -5.81
C LEU A 157 -5.78 -21.02 -6.58
N GLU A 158 -7.06 -20.80 -6.29
CA GLU A 158 -7.86 -19.72 -6.87
C GLU A 158 -7.18 -18.36 -6.70
N ARG A 159 -6.70 -18.04 -5.47
CA ARG A 159 -6.04 -16.75 -5.21
C ARG A 159 -4.71 -16.60 -5.94
N VAL A 160 -3.91 -17.65 -6.01
CA VAL A 160 -2.62 -17.59 -6.72
C VAL A 160 -2.81 -17.51 -8.23
N GLU A 161 -3.81 -18.20 -8.78
CA GLU A 161 -4.12 -18.12 -10.20
C GLU A 161 -4.57 -16.73 -10.60
N GLU A 162 -5.35 -16.03 -9.77
CA GLU A 162 -5.66 -14.62 -9.99
C GLU A 162 -4.39 -13.76 -10.08
N VAL A 163 -3.43 -13.95 -9.17
CA VAL A 163 -2.17 -13.19 -9.18
C VAL A 163 -1.35 -13.48 -10.45
N ILE A 164 -1.27 -14.74 -10.87
CA ILE A 164 -0.55 -15.11 -12.09
C ILE A 164 -1.25 -14.54 -13.32
N LEU A 165 -2.59 -14.58 -13.39
CA LEU A 165 -3.36 -13.98 -14.49
C LEU A 165 -3.21 -12.46 -14.53
N GLU A 166 -3.18 -11.80 -13.39
CA GLU A 166 -2.93 -10.36 -13.29
C GLU A 166 -1.51 -9.99 -13.74
N SER A 167 -0.51 -10.83 -13.43
CA SER A 167 0.87 -10.66 -13.88
C SER A 167 1.05 -10.71 -15.40
N LEU A 168 0.13 -11.37 -16.12
CA LEU A 168 0.14 -11.41 -17.59
C LEU A 168 -0.48 -10.14 -18.20
N LYS A 169 -1.36 -9.46 -17.47
CA LYS A 169 -2.07 -8.25 -17.93
C LYS A 169 -1.31 -6.98 -17.57
N ALA A 170 -0.64 -6.98 -16.41
CA ALA A 170 0.09 -5.83 -15.87
C ALA A 170 1.50 -6.26 -15.44
N SER A 171 2.45 -5.33 -15.50
CA SER A 171 3.81 -5.58 -15.03
C SER A 171 3.86 -5.61 -13.50
N LEU A 172 3.60 -6.78 -12.92
CA LEU A 172 3.78 -7.00 -11.48
C LEU A 172 5.25 -7.19 -11.11
N ASP A 173 5.58 -6.94 -9.84
CA ASP A 173 6.90 -7.20 -9.27
C ASP A 173 7.31 -8.66 -9.50
N ARG A 174 8.49 -8.88 -10.09
CA ARG A 174 9.07 -10.20 -10.35
C ARG A 174 9.03 -11.11 -9.11
N LYS A 175 9.38 -10.56 -7.94
CA LYS A 175 9.41 -11.35 -6.69
C LYS A 175 8.02 -11.87 -6.31
N LEU A 176 6.99 -11.05 -6.55
CA LEU A 176 5.60 -11.40 -6.28
C LEU A 176 5.15 -12.54 -7.19
N VAL A 177 5.49 -12.49 -8.47
CA VAL A 177 5.16 -13.54 -9.43
C VAL A 177 5.90 -14.85 -9.12
N GLU A 178 7.20 -14.79 -8.83
CA GLU A 178 7.99 -15.97 -8.42
C GLU A 178 7.38 -16.66 -7.19
N GLU A 179 7.02 -15.88 -6.18
CA GLU A 179 6.43 -16.39 -4.95
C GLU A 179 5.03 -17.01 -5.18
N SER A 180 4.23 -16.43 -6.07
CA SER A 180 2.96 -17.02 -6.52
C SER A 180 3.16 -18.42 -7.10
N PHE A 181 4.09 -18.59 -8.06
CA PHE A 181 4.37 -19.92 -8.62
C PHE A 181 4.84 -20.93 -7.56
N SER A 182 5.65 -20.48 -6.59
CA SER A 182 6.08 -21.33 -5.47
C SER A 182 4.89 -21.81 -4.63
N ILE A 183 3.97 -20.92 -4.25
CA ILE A 183 2.79 -21.28 -3.48
C ILE A 183 1.86 -22.17 -4.29
N LYS A 184 1.69 -21.91 -5.59
CA LYS A 184 0.88 -22.76 -6.48
C LYS A 184 1.37 -24.21 -6.45
N TRP A 185 2.69 -24.43 -6.58
CA TRP A 185 3.19 -25.80 -6.50
C TRP A 185 2.92 -26.38 -5.10
N GLU A 186 3.20 -25.64 -4.02
CA GLU A 186 3.10 -26.19 -2.67
C GLU A 186 1.67 -26.62 -2.34
N LEU A 187 0.68 -25.84 -2.78
CA LEU A 187 -0.74 -26.21 -2.70
C LEU A 187 -1.05 -27.50 -3.47
N LEU A 188 -0.49 -27.67 -4.67
CA LEU A 188 -0.66 -28.91 -5.46
C LEU A 188 -0.02 -30.12 -4.78
N LEU A 189 1.10 -29.96 -4.08
CA LEU A 189 1.70 -31.04 -3.28
C LEU A 189 0.85 -31.39 -2.06
N VAL A 190 0.20 -30.42 -1.44
CA VAL A 190 -0.78 -30.70 -0.38
C VAL A 190 -1.92 -31.57 -0.92
N GLN A 191 -2.33 -31.38 -2.17
CA GLN A 191 -3.37 -32.19 -2.83
C GLN A 191 -2.86 -33.50 -3.46
N ASP A 192 -1.58 -33.86 -3.29
CA ASP A 192 -0.94 -35.02 -3.92
C ASP A 192 -0.97 -34.99 -5.47
N LYS A 193 -1.18 -33.81 -6.06
CA LYS A 193 -1.19 -33.57 -7.52
C LYS A 193 0.22 -33.35 -8.06
N LEU A 194 1.07 -34.34 -7.91
CA LEU A 194 2.51 -34.24 -8.21
C LEU A 194 2.81 -33.88 -9.67
N ARG A 195 2.05 -34.42 -10.64
CA ARG A 195 2.23 -34.11 -12.07
C ARG A 195 1.97 -32.64 -12.39
N GLU A 196 0.92 -32.07 -11.79
CA GLU A 196 0.59 -30.65 -11.94
C GLU A 196 1.66 -29.78 -11.28
N ALA A 197 2.11 -30.15 -10.08
CA ALA A 197 3.19 -29.46 -9.37
C ALA A 197 4.49 -29.41 -10.19
N MET A 198 4.86 -30.52 -10.85
CA MET A 198 6.01 -30.56 -11.77
C MET A 198 5.85 -29.59 -12.93
N THR A 199 4.66 -29.52 -13.53
CA THR A 199 4.37 -28.59 -14.63
C THR A 199 4.55 -27.14 -14.21
N VAL A 200 4.09 -26.79 -12.99
CA VAL A 200 4.28 -25.46 -12.40
C VAL A 200 5.77 -25.17 -12.18
N CYS A 201 6.54 -26.14 -11.67
CA CYS A 201 7.99 -25.96 -11.44
C CYS A 201 8.79 -25.81 -12.73
N HIS A 202 8.47 -26.57 -13.77
CA HIS A 202 9.08 -26.38 -15.10
C HIS A 202 8.76 -24.99 -15.66
N THR A 203 7.52 -24.53 -15.47
CA THR A 203 7.11 -23.18 -15.88
C THR A 203 7.91 -22.12 -15.11
N LEU A 204 8.04 -22.26 -13.79
CA LEU A 204 8.84 -21.37 -12.94
C LEU A 204 10.31 -21.36 -13.37
N THR A 205 10.90 -22.52 -13.67
CA THR A 205 12.31 -22.65 -14.12
C THR A 205 12.54 -21.91 -15.44
N ARG A 206 11.59 -22.03 -16.38
CA ARG A 206 11.67 -21.36 -17.69
C ARG A 206 11.54 -19.85 -17.55
N LEU A 207 10.67 -19.37 -16.67
CA LEU A 207 10.43 -17.94 -16.46
C LEU A 207 11.50 -17.28 -15.58
N PHE A 208 12.05 -18.02 -14.61
CA PHE A 208 12.95 -17.51 -13.56
C PHE A 208 14.11 -18.48 -13.29
N PRO A 209 15.04 -18.66 -14.25
CA PRO A 209 16.12 -19.65 -14.16
C PRO A 209 17.12 -19.40 -13.03
N ASP A 210 17.25 -18.15 -12.57
CA ASP A 210 18.15 -17.75 -11.48
C ASP A 210 17.46 -17.76 -10.10
N SER A 211 16.21 -18.20 -10.00
CA SER A 211 15.47 -18.19 -8.74
C SER A 211 15.90 -19.32 -7.81
N SER A 212 16.30 -18.99 -6.58
CA SER A 212 16.60 -19.97 -5.52
C SER A 212 15.34 -20.68 -4.96
N LEU A 213 14.16 -20.39 -5.51
CA LEU A 213 12.95 -21.15 -5.21
C LEU A 213 12.86 -22.40 -6.09
N VAL A 214 13.45 -22.35 -7.29
CA VAL A 214 13.39 -23.44 -8.27
C VAL A 214 14.14 -24.68 -7.80
N ASP A 215 15.35 -24.52 -7.26
CA ASP A 215 16.14 -25.66 -6.80
C ASP A 215 15.51 -26.33 -5.58
N ARG A 216 14.97 -25.55 -4.63
CA ARG A 216 14.16 -26.05 -3.51
C ARG A 216 12.93 -26.82 -4.00
N ALA A 217 12.31 -26.37 -5.09
CA ALA A 217 11.20 -27.04 -5.75
C ALA A 217 11.53 -28.44 -6.20
N LEU A 218 12.54 -28.49 -7.06
CA LEU A 218 12.96 -29.69 -7.73
C LEU A 218 13.44 -30.70 -6.69
N LEU A 219 14.10 -30.23 -5.62
CA LEU A 219 14.51 -31.09 -4.53
C LEU A 219 13.30 -31.72 -3.82
N LYS A 220 12.32 -30.91 -3.39
CA LYS A 220 11.10 -31.43 -2.73
C LYS A 220 10.35 -32.43 -3.63
N ILE A 221 10.22 -32.12 -4.92
CA ILE A 221 9.54 -33.01 -5.88
C ILE A 221 10.34 -34.31 -6.08
N GLY A 222 11.67 -34.22 -6.23
CA GLY A 222 12.52 -35.39 -6.38
C GLY A 222 12.44 -36.30 -5.16
N VAL A 223 12.43 -35.73 -3.95
CA VAL A 223 12.23 -36.51 -2.71
C VAL A 223 10.85 -37.17 -2.69
N ALA A 224 9.78 -36.42 -3.00
CA ALA A 224 8.43 -36.99 -3.07
C ALA A 224 8.31 -38.12 -4.10
N LYS A 225 9.02 -38.01 -5.24
CA LYS A 225 9.08 -39.06 -6.27
C LYS A 225 9.87 -40.29 -5.82
N MET A 226 10.94 -40.12 -5.04
CA MET A 226 11.71 -41.25 -4.47
C MET A 226 10.88 -42.08 -3.48
N GLU A 227 9.90 -41.47 -2.83
CA GLU A 227 9.01 -42.16 -1.88
C GLU A 227 7.85 -42.88 -2.57
N MET A 228 7.65 -42.68 -3.89
CA MET A 228 6.62 -43.39 -4.66
C MET A 228 7.11 -44.76 -5.14
N ASP A 229 6.19 -45.73 -5.17
CA ASP A 229 6.44 -47.04 -5.79
C ASP A 229 6.47 -46.96 -7.33
N GLY A 230 7.09 -47.96 -7.98
CA GLY A 230 7.12 -48.10 -9.44
C GLY A 230 8.19 -47.25 -10.13
N GLU A 231 7.80 -46.43 -11.12
CA GLU A 231 8.73 -45.60 -11.90
C GLU A 231 9.18 -44.31 -11.19
N GLY A 232 8.61 -44.02 -10.01
CA GLY A 232 8.90 -42.82 -9.20
C GLY A 232 10.40 -42.57 -8.95
N PRO A 233 11.18 -43.56 -8.50
CA PRO A 233 12.61 -43.40 -8.27
C PRO A 233 13.40 -43.05 -9.53
N HIS A 234 13.01 -43.58 -10.69
CA HIS A 234 13.67 -43.28 -11.95
C HIS A 234 13.40 -41.84 -12.39
N GLU A 235 12.15 -41.38 -12.27
CA GLU A 235 11.78 -39.99 -12.54
C GLU A 235 12.49 -39.02 -11.58
N ALA A 236 12.62 -39.38 -10.30
CA ALA A 236 13.31 -38.58 -9.30
C ALA A 236 14.77 -38.30 -9.67
N ILE A 237 15.48 -39.31 -10.17
CA ILE A 237 16.87 -39.17 -10.65
C ILE A 237 16.95 -38.13 -11.77
N GLY A 238 15.98 -38.11 -12.70
CA GLY A 238 15.91 -37.09 -13.75
C GLY A 238 15.74 -35.67 -13.19
N ILE A 239 14.94 -35.52 -12.14
CA ILE A 239 14.69 -34.24 -11.46
C ILE A 239 15.95 -33.78 -10.72
N PHE A 240 16.61 -34.65 -9.96
CA PHE A 240 17.87 -34.33 -9.28
C PHE A 240 18.96 -33.94 -10.27
N ASN A 241 19.08 -34.65 -11.40
CA ASN A 241 20.01 -34.28 -12.47
C ASN A 241 19.72 -32.88 -13.06
N THR A 242 18.46 -32.43 -13.04
CA THR A 242 18.10 -31.07 -13.44
C THR A 242 18.68 -30.04 -12.46
N ILE A 243 18.63 -30.31 -11.15
CA ILE A 243 19.25 -29.45 -10.12
C ILE A 243 20.76 -29.32 -10.33
N LEU A 244 21.44 -30.43 -10.66
CA LEU A 244 22.89 -30.42 -10.92
C LEU A 244 23.28 -29.52 -12.10
N ARG A 245 22.38 -29.40 -13.09
CA ARG A 245 22.56 -28.58 -14.28
C ARG A 245 22.23 -27.11 -14.08
N LEU A 246 21.59 -26.72 -12.97
CA LEU A 246 21.29 -25.31 -12.70
C LEU A 246 22.60 -24.50 -12.55
N PRO A 247 22.68 -23.26 -13.09
CA PRO A 247 23.90 -22.47 -13.07
C PRO A 247 24.30 -22.05 -11.64
N LYS A 248 23.32 -21.76 -10.79
CA LYS A 248 23.52 -21.45 -9.36
C LYS A 248 22.51 -22.25 -8.55
N SER A 249 22.99 -23.13 -7.67
CA SER A 249 22.17 -23.83 -6.69
C SER A 249 23.06 -24.35 -5.56
N ASP A 250 22.65 -24.09 -4.33
CA ASP A 250 23.33 -24.58 -3.12
C ASP A 250 22.93 -26.04 -2.82
N LEU A 251 21.89 -26.56 -3.48
CA LEU A 251 21.30 -27.88 -3.24
C LEU A 251 21.87 -28.98 -4.13
N LYS A 252 22.91 -28.70 -4.90
CA LYS A 252 23.55 -29.71 -5.78
C LYS A 252 24.10 -30.90 -5.00
N ALA A 253 24.71 -30.65 -3.84
CA ALA A 253 25.24 -31.71 -2.99
C ALA A 253 24.12 -32.61 -2.46
N GLU A 254 23.01 -32.02 -2.03
CA GLU A 254 21.84 -32.75 -1.53
C GLU A 254 21.14 -33.55 -2.65
N ALA A 255 21.07 -32.98 -3.86
CA ALA A 255 20.58 -33.70 -5.03
C ALA A 255 21.47 -34.91 -5.38
N GLN A 256 22.80 -34.77 -5.33
CA GLN A 256 23.72 -35.90 -5.53
C GLN A 256 23.57 -36.98 -4.46
N PHE A 257 23.42 -36.59 -3.20
CA PHE A 257 23.18 -37.52 -2.11
C PHE A 257 21.91 -38.35 -2.35
N ASN A 258 20.81 -37.71 -2.76
CA ASN A 258 19.56 -38.42 -3.03
C ASN A 258 19.61 -39.32 -4.28
N ILE A 259 20.49 -39.06 -5.25
CA ILE A 259 20.72 -39.98 -6.40
C ILE A 259 21.43 -41.25 -5.94
N GLY A 260 22.35 -41.15 -4.97
CA GLY A 260 23.15 -42.28 -4.48
C GLY A 260 22.48 -43.10 -3.38
N ARG A 261 21.33 -42.65 -2.86
CA ARG A 261 20.55 -43.29 -1.80
C ARG A 261 19.65 -44.38 -2.37
#